data_AF-A0A0A8UKF0-F1
#
_entry.id   AF-A0A0A8UKF0-F1
#
_cell.length_a   1.000
_cell.length_b   1.000
_cell.length_c   1.000
_cell.angle_alpha   90.00
_cell.angle_beta   90.00
_cell.angle_gamma   90.00
#
_symmetry.space_group_name_H-M   'P 1'
#
loop_
_entity.id
_entity.type
_entity.pdbx_description
1 polymer ?
#
loop_
_entity_poly.entity_id
_entity_poly.type
_entity_poly.pdbx_seq_one_letter_code
_entity_poly.pdbx_strand_id
1 'polypeptide(L)'
;MKSIITGLLKNLKDIESFLDGSQLERARLVHQSVAKALQELNACSLFIEDKELYNELNERFVEVSMKVCFAITYSLIDAYSKADTANNFVEAKRLLKQIESEKEFMCQEYQNAVNEGRAETPAFIDFPKDYYYLSRYSDDALIAPIFNNFAKALDFSGMLKEFGLSRSSSVFFPTSSAKGEITKPQKNNFVFQ
;
A
#
# COMPACT_ATOMS: atom_id res chain seq x y z
N MET A 1 -11.11 36.27 15.47
CA MET A 1 -11.65 35.10 14.74
C MET A 1 -11.21 35.08 13.28
N LYS A 2 -11.54 36.08 12.45
CA LYS A 2 -11.18 36.09 11.02
C LYS A 2 -9.68 35.92 10.71
N SER A 3 -8.80 36.56 11.51
CA SER A 3 -7.34 36.40 11.39
C SER A 3 -6.85 34.98 11.66
N ILE A 4 -7.49 34.26 12.60
CA ILE A 4 -7.17 32.86 12.92
C ILE A 4 -7.55 31.97 11.74
N ILE A 5 -8.77 32.12 11.21
CA ILE A 5 -9.26 31.34 10.07
C ILE A 5 -8.36 31.55 8.85
N THR A 6 -7.99 32.79 8.55
CA THR A 6 -7.08 33.13 7.45
C THR A 6 -5.69 32.51 7.65
N GLY A 7 -5.18 32.50 8.89
CA GLY A 7 -3.92 31.84 9.23
C GLY A 7 -3.97 30.33 9.02
N LEU A 8 -5.09 29.68 9.39
CA LEU A 8 -5.28 28.24 9.18
C LEU A 8 -5.39 27.89 7.69
N LEU A 9 -6.10 28.68 6.90
CA LEU A 9 -6.16 28.52 5.43
C LEU A 9 -4.76 28.63 4.79
N LYS A 10 -3.91 29.55 5.27
CA LYS A 10 -2.53 29.64 4.83
C LYS A 10 -1.74 28.38 5.20
N ASN A 11 -1.86 27.88 6.42
CA ASN A 11 -1.18 26.65 6.84
C ASN A 11 -1.63 25.44 6.02
N LEU A 12 -2.91 25.36 5.63
CA LEU A 12 -3.41 24.33 4.72
C LEU A 12 -2.71 24.38 3.35
N LYS A 13 -2.49 25.58 2.80
CA LYS A 13 -1.73 25.77 1.57
C LYS A 13 -0.25 25.39 1.72
N ASP A 14 0.33 25.65 2.88
CA ASP A 14 1.71 25.24 3.18
C ASP A 14 1.83 23.70 3.22
N ILE A 15 0.83 22.99 3.75
CA ILE A 15 0.79 21.51 3.73
C ILE A 15 0.85 20.98 2.30
N GLU A 16 0.04 21.51 1.40
CA GLU A 16 0.04 21.10 -0.01
C GLU A 16 1.40 21.35 -0.65
N SER A 17 2.01 22.51 -0.38
CA SER A 17 3.36 22.83 -0.86
C SER A 17 4.41 21.86 -0.31
N PHE A 18 4.27 21.38 0.93
CA PHE A 18 5.14 20.35 1.49
C PHE A 18 4.92 18.97 0.86
N LEU A 19 3.68 18.60 0.55
CA LEU A 19 3.38 17.35 -0.16
C LEU A 19 4.01 17.36 -1.56
N ASP A 20 3.84 18.45 -2.32
CA ASP A 20 4.46 18.62 -3.65
C ASP A 20 5.99 18.59 -3.57
N GLY A 21 6.56 19.15 -2.50
CA GLY A 21 7.98 19.12 -2.20
C GLY A 21 8.50 17.80 -1.63
N SER A 22 7.67 16.74 -1.55
CA SER A 22 8.01 15.44 -0.93
C SER A 22 8.45 15.53 0.55
N GLN A 23 8.03 16.56 1.26
CA GLN A 23 8.34 16.81 2.67
C GLN A 23 7.22 16.27 3.58
N LEU A 24 6.92 14.98 3.47
CA LEU A 24 5.77 14.34 4.14
C LEU A 24 5.75 14.55 5.66
N GLU A 25 6.91 14.47 6.32
CA GLU A 25 7.00 14.68 7.76
C GLU A 25 6.64 16.11 8.19
N ARG A 26 7.03 17.11 7.40
CA ARG A 26 6.62 18.50 7.65
C ARG A 26 5.13 18.70 7.37
N ALA A 27 4.62 18.13 6.28
CA ALA A 27 3.20 18.12 5.98
C ALA A 27 2.38 17.54 7.15
N ARG A 28 2.82 16.40 7.71
CA ARG A 28 2.17 15.75 8.86
C ARG A 28 2.19 16.62 10.11
N LEU A 29 3.33 17.21 10.47
CA LEU A 29 3.44 18.05 11.67
C LEU A 29 2.56 19.31 11.58
N VAL A 30 2.55 19.97 10.41
CA VAL A 30 1.71 21.15 10.19
C VAL A 30 0.24 20.75 10.17
N HIS A 31 -0.11 19.63 9.54
CA HIS A 31 -1.48 19.09 9.54
C HIS A 31 -1.99 18.81 10.96
N GLN A 32 -1.19 18.17 11.82
CA GLN A 32 -1.54 17.94 13.23
C GLN A 32 -1.75 19.26 13.99
N SER A 33 -0.90 20.26 13.75
CA SER A 33 -1.04 21.58 14.36
C SER A 33 -2.33 22.28 13.90
N VAL A 34 -2.67 22.20 12.61
CA VAL A 34 -3.91 22.76 12.06
C VAL A 34 -5.13 22.03 12.61
N ALA A 35 -5.09 20.69 12.68
CA ALA A 35 -6.18 19.88 13.23
C ALA A 35 -6.50 20.26 14.68
N LYS A 36 -5.46 20.44 15.51
CA LYS A 36 -5.62 20.89 16.90
C LYS A 36 -6.22 22.29 16.98
N ALA A 37 -5.70 23.23 16.20
CA ALA A 37 -6.22 24.60 16.19
C ALA A 37 -7.65 24.69 15.66
N LEU A 38 -8.01 23.84 14.69
CA LEU A 38 -9.38 23.72 14.19
C LEU A 38 -10.31 23.15 15.27
N GLN A 39 -9.87 22.14 16.03
CA GLN A 39 -10.65 21.60 17.15
C GLN A 39 -10.94 22.67 18.22
N GLU A 40 -9.94 23.48 18.55
CA GLU A 40 -10.08 24.62 19.47
C GLU A 40 -11.05 25.68 18.90
N LEU A 41 -10.97 25.96 17.60
CA LEU A 41 -11.88 26.88 16.91
C LEU A 41 -13.34 26.37 16.92
N ASN A 42 -13.53 25.07 16.69
CA ASN A 42 -14.84 24.41 16.66
C ASN A 42 -15.51 24.47 18.04
N ALA A 43 -14.74 24.38 19.12
CA ALA A 43 -15.23 24.56 20.48
C ALA A 43 -15.76 25.99 20.75
N CYS A 44 -15.32 26.97 19.96
CA CYS A 44 -15.78 28.37 20.01
C CYS A 44 -16.66 28.75 18.80
N SER A 45 -17.23 27.76 18.09
CA SER A 45 -17.96 27.97 16.83
C SER A 45 -19.15 28.95 16.90
N LEU A 46 -19.75 29.13 18.09
CA LEU A 46 -20.81 30.09 18.36
C LEU A 46 -20.38 31.55 18.16
N PHE A 47 -19.09 31.84 18.32
CA PHE A 47 -18.52 33.20 18.20
C PHE A 47 -17.94 33.49 16.81
N ILE A 48 -18.14 32.58 15.86
CA ILE A 48 -17.68 32.75 14.48
C ILE A 48 -18.74 33.54 13.71
N GLU A 49 -18.43 34.80 13.43
CA GLU A 49 -19.28 35.73 12.67
C GLU A 49 -19.25 35.44 11.16
N ASP A 50 -18.08 35.11 10.62
CA ASP A 50 -17.86 34.85 9.19
C ASP A 50 -18.05 33.34 8.91
N LYS A 51 -19.30 32.92 8.74
CA LYS A 51 -19.68 31.51 8.53
C LYS A 51 -19.22 30.97 7.18
N GLU A 52 -19.18 31.80 6.14
CA GLU A 52 -18.72 31.40 4.81
C GLU A 52 -17.24 31.02 4.84
N LEU A 53 -16.39 31.89 5.39
CA LEU A 53 -14.95 31.63 5.50
C LEU A 53 -14.64 30.42 6.40
N TYR A 54 -15.45 30.19 7.43
CA TYR A 54 -15.32 29.02 8.29
C TYR A 54 -15.74 27.72 7.59
N ASN A 55 -16.78 27.75 6.76
CA ASN A 55 -17.17 26.59 5.96
C ASN A 55 -16.08 26.26 4.93
N GLU A 56 -15.52 27.27 4.26
CA GLU A 56 -14.37 27.11 3.34
C GLU A 56 -13.18 26.45 4.06
N LEU A 57 -12.85 26.90 5.28
CA LEU A 57 -11.79 26.30 6.08
C LEU A 57 -12.06 24.82 6.37
N ASN A 58 -13.28 24.45 6.74
CA ASN A 58 -13.62 23.06 7.03
C ASN A 58 -13.55 22.18 5.78
N GLU A 59 -14.09 22.64 4.65
CA GLU A 59 -14.01 21.91 3.39
C GLU A 59 -12.56 21.71 2.95
N ARG A 60 -11.74 22.77 3.02
CA ARG A 60 -10.33 22.69 2.65
C ARG A 60 -9.53 21.80 3.61
N PHE A 61 -9.87 21.82 4.89
CA PHE A 61 -9.24 20.94 5.87
C PHE A 61 -9.52 19.47 5.56
N VAL A 62 -10.75 19.10 5.20
CA VAL A 62 -11.10 17.73 4.80
C VAL A 62 -10.32 17.32 3.55
N GLU A 63 -10.29 18.17 2.52
CA GLU A 63 -9.55 17.89 1.29
C GLU A 63 -8.06 17.64 1.55
N VAL A 64 -7.39 18.53 2.28
CA VAL A 64 -5.97 18.38 2.61
C VAL A 64 -5.74 17.16 3.48
N SER A 65 -6.65 16.85 4.42
CA SER A 65 -6.55 15.66 5.27
C SER A 65 -6.56 14.37 4.45
N MET A 66 -7.47 14.26 3.47
CA MET A 66 -7.51 13.10 2.58
C MET A 66 -6.21 12.95 1.77
N LYS A 67 -5.68 14.05 1.21
CA LYS A 67 -4.38 14.04 0.51
C LYS A 67 -3.23 13.57 1.42
N VAL A 68 -3.19 14.04 2.65
CA VAL A 68 -2.18 13.63 3.65
C VAL A 68 -2.33 12.14 3.99
N CYS A 69 -3.54 11.62 4.20
CA CYS A 69 -3.78 10.19 4.47
C CYS A 69 -3.31 9.32 3.30
N PHE A 70 -3.62 9.69 2.06
CA PHE A 70 -3.10 8.97 0.89
C PHE A 70 -1.56 8.98 0.86
N ALA A 71 -0.93 10.14 1.04
CA ALA A 71 0.53 10.27 1.02
C ALA A 71 1.21 9.44 2.14
N ILE A 72 0.65 9.45 3.35
CA ILE A 72 1.12 8.61 4.46
C ILE A 72 0.99 7.13 4.10
N THR A 73 -0.16 6.72 3.57
CA THR A 73 -0.41 5.32 3.23
C THR A 73 0.56 4.82 2.16
N TYR A 74 0.82 5.60 1.12
CA TYR A 74 1.85 5.27 0.11
C TYR A 74 3.25 5.14 0.74
N SER A 75 3.62 6.06 1.64
CA SER A 75 4.90 5.97 2.35
C SER A 75 5.01 4.74 3.24
N LEU A 76 3.91 4.31 3.87
CA LEU A 76 3.87 3.10 4.68
C LEU A 76 4.02 1.84 3.81
N ILE A 77 3.42 1.80 2.62
CA ILE A 77 3.56 0.68 1.69
C ILE A 77 5.01 0.55 1.18
N ASP A 78 5.68 1.67 0.89
CA ASP A 78 7.11 1.66 0.52
C ASP A 78 7.98 1.15 1.69
N ALA A 79 7.72 1.63 2.91
CA ALA A 79 8.40 1.15 4.12
C ALA A 79 8.16 -0.35 4.36
N TYR A 80 6.93 -0.82 4.15
CA TYR A 80 6.56 -2.23 4.25
C TYR A 80 7.37 -3.07 3.26
N SER A 81 7.42 -2.65 2.00
CA SER A 81 8.17 -3.35 0.94
C SER A 81 9.66 -3.46 1.27
N LYS A 82 10.25 -2.41 1.86
CA LYS A 82 11.63 -2.41 2.36
C LYS A 82 11.83 -3.35 3.54
N ALA A 83 10.88 -3.38 4.49
CA ALA A 83 10.96 -4.29 5.64
C ALA A 83 10.83 -5.76 5.22
N ASP A 84 9.95 -6.06 4.27
CA ASP A 84 9.74 -7.41 3.74
C ASP A 84 10.96 -7.92 2.95
N THR A 85 11.50 -7.10 2.05
CA THR A 85 12.74 -7.43 1.32
C THR A 85 13.95 -7.63 2.25
N ALA A 86 14.00 -6.91 3.37
CA ALA A 86 14.99 -7.10 4.43
C ALA A 86 14.71 -8.31 5.36
N ASN A 87 13.64 -9.06 5.14
CA ASN A 87 13.13 -10.14 6.00
C ASN A 87 12.87 -9.70 7.46
N ASN A 88 12.58 -8.42 7.69
CA ASN A 88 12.19 -7.89 8.99
C ASN A 88 10.68 -8.05 9.19
N PHE A 89 10.24 -9.27 9.45
CA PHE A 89 8.81 -9.63 9.52
C PHE A 89 8.06 -8.96 10.68
N VAL A 90 8.76 -8.63 11.78
CA VAL A 90 8.15 -7.92 12.91
C VAL A 90 7.73 -6.52 12.48
N GLU A 91 8.64 -5.81 11.81
CA GLU A 91 8.38 -4.47 11.32
C GLU A 91 7.38 -4.46 10.16
N ALA A 92 7.51 -5.39 9.22
CA ALA A 92 6.55 -5.55 8.11
C ALA A 92 5.12 -5.77 8.65
N LYS A 93 4.94 -6.64 9.65
CA LYS A 93 3.63 -6.85 10.30
C LYS A 93 3.10 -5.60 11.00
N ARG A 94 3.97 -4.82 11.63
CA ARG A 94 3.60 -3.55 12.29
C ARG A 94 3.12 -2.53 11.25
N LEU A 95 3.85 -2.38 10.16
CA LEU A 95 3.52 -1.45 9.06
C LEU A 95 2.23 -1.85 8.35
N LEU A 96 2.00 -3.15 8.13
CA LEU A 96 0.74 -3.65 7.56
C LEU A 96 -0.48 -3.21 8.36
N LYS A 97 -0.45 -3.37 9.68
CA LYS A 97 -1.55 -2.90 10.54
C LYS A 97 -1.81 -1.40 10.43
N GLN A 98 -0.75 -0.60 10.22
CA GLN A 98 -0.90 0.84 10.02
C GLN A 98 -1.53 1.14 8.66
N ILE A 99 -1.12 0.44 7.60
CA ILE A 99 -1.73 0.56 6.26
C ILE A 99 -3.22 0.20 6.30
N GLU A 100 -3.58 -0.91 6.96
CA GLU A 100 -4.97 -1.33 7.12
C GLU A 100 -5.79 -0.28 7.87
N SER A 101 -5.26 0.27 8.96
CA SER A 101 -5.91 1.33 9.75
C SER A 101 -6.18 2.59 8.91
N GLU A 102 -5.21 3.05 8.12
CA GLU A 102 -5.38 4.23 7.26
C GLU A 102 -6.39 3.95 6.13
N LYS A 103 -6.33 2.75 5.53
CA LYS A 103 -7.29 2.31 4.50
C LYS A 103 -8.73 2.25 5.03
N GLU A 104 -8.90 1.76 6.26
CA GLU A 104 -10.21 1.69 6.91
C GLU A 104 -10.76 3.09 7.19
N PHE A 105 -9.93 3.97 7.78
CA PHE A 105 -10.30 5.36 8.03
C PHE A 105 -10.73 6.08 6.76
N MET A 106 -9.93 6.01 5.69
CA MET A 106 -10.24 6.61 4.40
C MET A 106 -11.58 6.11 3.82
N CYS A 107 -11.85 4.81 3.91
CA CYS A 107 -13.11 4.22 3.46
C CYS A 107 -14.30 4.72 4.28
N GLN A 108 -14.17 4.79 5.60
CA GLN A 108 -15.23 5.29 6.48
C GLN A 108 -15.55 6.76 6.18
N GLU A 109 -14.53 7.61 6.01
CA GLU A 109 -14.73 9.02 5.68
C GLU A 109 -15.39 9.21 4.31
N TYR A 110 -15.00 8.40 3.30
CA TYR A 110 -15.69 8.41 2.01
C TYR A 110 -17.15 7.96 2.12
N GLN A 111 -17.44 6.92 2.90
CA GLN A 111 -18.82 6.48 3.14
C GLN A 111 -19.66 7.56 3.84
N ASN A 112 -19.10 8.25 4.82
CA ASN A 112 -19.73 9.40 5.47
C ASN A 112 -20.03 10.49 4.44
N ALA A 113 -19.08 10.82 3.57
CA ALA A 113 -19.27 11.80 2.51
C ALA A 113 -20.36 11.37 1.51
N VAL A 114 -20.45 10.09 1.15
CA VAL A 114 -21.54 9.56 0.29
C VAL A 114 -22.90 9.74 0.96
N ASN A 115 -23.02 9.36 2.25
CA ASN A 115 -24.27 9.48 3.00
C ASN A 115 -24.76 10.93 3.14
N GLU A 116 -23.82 11.88 3.17
CA GLU A 116 -24.10 13.32 3.26
C GLU A 116 -24.24 14.00 1.89
N GLY A 117 -24.14 13.26 0.78
CA GLY A 117 -24.21 13.84 -0.58
C GLY A 117 -22.99 14.66 -0.98
N ARG A 118 -21.84 14.48 -0.30
CA ARG A 118 -20.56 15.18 -0.51
C ARG A 118 -19.53 14.37 -1.32
N ALA A 119 -19.92 13.24 -1.90
CA ALA A 119 -19.01 12.39 -2.67
C ALA A 119 -18.37 13.09 -3.88
N GLU A 120 -19.05 14.08 -4.46
CA GLU A 120 -18.56 14.85 -5.63
C GLU A 120 -17.70 16.07 -5.24
N THR A 121 -17.41 16.26 -3.95
CA THR A 121 -16.53 17.35 -3.49
C THR A 121 -15.07 17.11 -3.87
N PRO A 122 -14.23 18.16 -3.95
CA PRO A 122 -12.81 18.02 -4.30
C PRO A 122 -12.02 17.02 -3.44
N ALA A 123 -12.44 16.81 -2.18
CA ALA A 123 -11.82 15.85 -1.28
C ALA A 123 -12.04 14.38 -1.70
N PHE A 124 -13.14 14.08 -2.42
CA PHE A 124 -13.61 12.73 -2.66
C PHE A 124 -13.89 12.38 -4.12
N ILE A 125 -13.87 13.36 -5.03
CA ILE A 125 -14.22 13.17 -6.44
C ILE A 125 -13.37 12.09 -7.13
N ASP A 126 -12.08 12.03 -6.80
CA ASP A 126 -11.15 11.02 -7.33
C ASP A 126 -10.96 9.82 -6.38
N PHE A 127 -11.62 9.82 -5.21
CA PHE A 127 -11.41 8.81 -4.17
C PHE A 127 -11.58 7.37 -4.66
N PRO A 128 -12.67 6.98 -5.38
CA PRO A 128 -12.83 5.60 -5.83
C PRO A 128 -11.67 5.11 -6.70
N LYS A 129 -11.15 6.00 -7.56
CA LYS A 129 -10.04 5.72 -8.45
C LYS A 129 -8.73 5.60 -7.66
N ASP A 130 -8.43 6.60 -6.83
CA ASP A 130 -7.17 6.64 -6.07
C ASP A 130 -7.10 5.51 -5.02
N TYR A 131 -8.22 5.23 -4.37
CA TYR A 131 -8.35 4.13 -3.42
C TYR A 131 -8.23 2.76 -4.10
N TYR A 132 -8.77 2.60 -5.30
CA TYR A 132 -8.60 1.37 -6.09
C TYR A 132 -7.13 1.12 -6.43
N TYR A 133 -6.41 2.14 -6.92
CA TYR A 133 -4.98 2.03 -7.21
C TYR A 133 -4.17 1.68 -5.96
N LEU A 134 -4.45 2.38 -4.85
CA LEU A 134 -3.81 2.11 -3.57
C LEU A 134 -4.08 0.67 -3.09
N SER A 135 -5.31 0.20 -3.18
CA SER A 135 -5.70 -1.15 -2.75
C SER A 135 -5.02 -2.23 -3.59
N ARG A 136 -4.96 -2.06 -4.91
CA ARG A 136 -4.25 -3.00 -5.78
C ARG A 136 -2.77 -3.08 -5.45
N TYR A 137 -2.13 -1.93 -5.22
CA TYR A 137 -0.71 -1.87 -4.89
C TYR A 137 -0.41 -2.47 -3.50
N SER A 138 -1.29 -2.25 -2.52
CA SER A 138 -1.18 -2.91 -1.21
C SER A 138 -1.36 -4.42 -1.33
N ASP A 139 -2.35 -4.88 -2.09
CA ASP A 139 -2.67 -6.29 -2.21
C ASP A 139 -1.56 -7.03 -2.96
N ASP A 140 -1.03 -6.46 -4.05
CA ASP A 140 0.12 -7.04 -4.78
C ASP A 140 1.38 -7.11 -3.91
N ALA A 141 1.66 -6.05 -3.13
CA ALA A 141 2.77 -6.03 -2.16
C ALA A 141 2.59 -7.04 -1.02
N LEU A 142 1.34 -7.35 -0.63
CA LEU A 142 1.01 -8.32 0.40
C LEU A 142 0.99 -9.77 -0.10
N ILE A 143 0.62 -9.96 -1.36
CA ILE A 143 0.45 -11.27 -1.99
C ILE A 143 1.80 -11.89 -2.36
N ALA A 144 2.75 -11.11 -2.89
CA ALA A 144 4.07 -11.62 -3.30
C ALA A 144 4.87 -12.32 -2.17
N PRO A 145 4.93 -11.80 -0.93
CA PRO A 145 5.58 -12.50 0.18
C PRO A 145 4.79 -13.72 0.65
N ILE A 146 3.46 -13.73 0.59
CA ILE A 146 2.64 -14.91 0.95
C ILE A 146 2.93 -16.05 -0.01
N PHE A 147 3.00 -15.81 -1.32
CA PHE A 147 3.37 -16.84 -2.29
C PHE A 147 4.82 -17.31 -2.12
N ASN A 148 5.76 -16.42 -1.79
CA ASN A 148 7.14 -16.80 -1.48
C ASN A 148 7.26 -17.63 -0.19
N ASN A 149 6.51 -17.28 0.85
CA ASN A 149 6.50 -18.01 2.12
C ASN A 149 5.75 -19.34 1.99
N PHE A 150 4.70 -19.40 1.18
CA PHE A 150 4.00 -20.65 0.86
C PHE A 150 4.87 -21.56 -0.01
N ALA A 151 5.57 -21.03 -1.01
CA ALA A 151 6.54 -21.78 -1.81
C ALA A 151 7.70 -22.31 -0.95
N LYS A 152 8.22 -21.51 -0.02
CA LYS A 152 9.22 -21.96 0.97
C LYS A 152 8.67 -22.99 1.95
N ALA A 153 7.40 -22.87 2.36
CA ALA A 153 6.75 -23.85 3.24
C ALA A 153 6.42 -25.17 2.51
N LEU A 154 6.16 -25.11 1.20
CA LEU A 154 6.00 -26.27 0.33
C LEU A 154 7.33 -26.87 -0.15
N ASP A 155 8.45 -26.16 0.01
CA ASP A 155 9.79 -26.68 -0.25
C ASP A 155 10.23 -27.60 0.92
N PHE A 156 9.65 -28.81 0.94
CA PHE A 156 9.99 -29.88 1.88
C PHE A 156 11.39 -30.49 1.66
N SER A 157 12.22 -29.93 0.78
CA SER A 157 13.55 -30.48 0.46
C SER A 157 14.47 -30.57 1.69
N GLY A 158 14.32 -29.67 2.65
CA GLY A 158 15.00 -29.72 3.95
C GLY A 158 14.46 -30.83 4.88
N MET A 159 13.13 -30.94 5.01
CA MET A 159 12.47 -31.96 5.84
C MET A 159 12.67 -33.39 5.31
N LEU A 160 12.68 -33.59 3.98
CA LEU A 160 12.93 -34.90 3.36
C LEU A 160 14.31 -35.48 3.72
N LYS A 161 15.30 -34.62 3.97
CA LYS A 161 16.63 -35.01 4.45
C LYS A 161 16.63 -35.39 5.93
N GLU A 162 15.90 -34.65 6.77
CA GLU A 162 15.82 -34.92 8.22
C GLU A 162 14.99 -36.16 8.56
N PHE A 163 13.94 -36.47 7.78
CA PHE A 163 13.16 -37.71 7.91
C PHE A 163 13.84 -38.93 7.27
N GLY A 164 15.06 -38.79 6.73
CA GLY A 164 15.77 -39.89 6.07
C GLY A 164 15.11 -40.41 4.79
N LEU A 165 14.12 -39.69 4.25
CA LEU A 165 13.42 -40.05 3.01
C LEU A 165 14.26 -39.77 1.77
N SER A 166 15.41 -39.10 1.92
CA SER A 166 16.40 -38.95 0.87
C SER A 166 17.36 -40.16 0.81
N ARG A 167 16.88 -41.37 0.51
CA ARG A 167 17.75 -42.45 0.01
C ARG A 167 17.09 -43.27 -1.09
N SER A 168 17.53 -42.96 -2.31
CA SER A 168 17.62 -43.79 -3.52
C SER A 168 16.52 -44.82 -3.79
N SER A 169 15.71 -44.56 -4.81
CA SER A 169 15.47 -45.59 -5.82
C SER A 169 15.64 -44.98 -7.21
N SER A 170 16.77 -45.31 -7.82
CA SER A 170 16.78 -45.57 -9.26
C SER A 170 15.66 -46.57 -9.57
N VAL A 171 14.81 -46.22 -10.54
CA VAL A 171 13.80 -47.05 -11.25
C VAL A 171 12.38 -47.10 -10.66
N PHE A 172 11.46 -46.30 -11.25
CA PHE A 172 10.18 -46.70 -11.90
C PHE A 172 9.48 -45.41 -12.39
N PHE A 173 9.29 -45.07 -13.68
CA PHE A 173 9.06 -45.86 -14.89
C PHE A 173 9.86 -45.33 -16.11
N PRO A 174 10.29 -46.20 -17.04
CA PRO A 174 10.85 -45.83 -18.34
C PRO A 174 9.78 -45.58 -19.41
N THR A 175 9.99 -44.51 -20.18
CA THR A 175 9.67 -44.26 -21.60
C THR A 175 8.45 -44.91 -22.27
N SER A 176 7.56 -44.05 -22.82
CA SER A 176 6.83 -44.39 -24.05
C SER A 176 7.82 -44.42 -25.22
N SER A 177 8.20 -45.62 -25.64
CA SER A 177 8.79 -45.88 -26.95
C SER A 177 7.80 -46.72 -27.75
N ALA A 178 6.96 -46.08 -28.55
CA ALA A 178 6.31 -46.78 -29.65
C ALA A 178 7.39 -47.12 -30.68
N LYS A 179 7.78 -48.40 -30.75
CA LYS A 179 8.54 -48.95 -31.87
C LYS A 179 7.68 -48.92 -33.12
N GLY A 180 8.09 -48.12 -34.10
CA GLY A 180 7.81 -48.33 -35.52
C GLY A 180 9.14 -48.40 -36.27
N GLU A 181 9.51 -49.63 -36.63
CA GLU A 181 10.33 -50.05 -37.77
C GLU A 181 11.79 -49.53 -37.98
N ILE A 182 12.68 -50.46 -37.63
CA ILE A 182 13.91 -50.92 -38.30
C ILE A 182 14.21 -50.34 -39.71
N THR A 183 15.40 -49.75 -39.86
CA THR A 183 16.41 -50.22 -40.84
C THR A 183 17.83 -49.80 -40.41
N LYS A 184 18.76 -50.76 -40.48
CA LYS A 184 20.18 -50.68 -40.06
C LYS A 184 21.07 -50.02 -41.15
N PRO A 185 22.42 -50.07 -41.06
CA PRO A 185 23.29 -49.20 -40.28
C PRO A 185 24.33 -48.48 -41.19
N GLN A 186 24.69 -47.23 -40.91
CA GLN A 186 25.91 -46.65 -41.50
C GLN A 186 27.12 -46.96 -40.59
N LYS A 187 28.14 -47.57 -41.22
CA LYS A 187 29.44 -47.86 -40.63
C LYS A 187 30.21 -46.56 -40.37
N ASN A 188 30.76 -46.45 -39.17
CA ASN A 188 31.83 -45.50 -38.83
C ASN A 188 33.01 -45.62 -39.80
N ASN A 189 33.73 -44.52 -40.05
CA ASN A 189 35.07 -44.34 -39.44
C ASN A 189 35.86 -43.13 -40.01
N PHE A 190 36.47 -42.38 -39.08
CA PHE A 190 37.81 -41.74 -39.14
C PHE A 190 37.96 -40.47 -40.02
N VAL A 191 38.82 -39.47 -39.78
CA VAL A 191 39.78 -39.06 -38.71
C VAL A 191 40.18 -37.60 -39.05
N PHE A 192 40.68 -36.88 -38.04
CA PHE A 192 41.42 -35.60 -38.09
C PHE A 192 42.14 -35.24 -39.40
N GLN A 193 41.91 -34.02 -39.91
CA GLN A 193 42.82 -32.86 -39.86
C GLN A 193 42.09 -31.61 -40.37
#